data_AF-A0A1Q5PZU1-F1
#
_entry.id   AF-A0A1Q5PZU1-F1
#
_cell.length_a   1.000
_cell.length_b   1.000
_cell.length_c   1.000
_cell.angle_alpha   90.00
_cell.angle_beta   90.00
_cell.angle_gamma   90.00
#
_symmetry.space_group_name_H-M   'P 1'
#
loop_
_entity.id
_entity.type
_entity.pdbx_description
1 polymer ?
#
loop_
_entity_poly.entity_id
_entity_poly.type
_entity_poly.pdbx_seq_one_letter_code
_entity_poly.pdbx_strand_id
1 'polypeptide(L)' 'NGKVERYQRLLAEECLYARVYESEQARRKAIEVWVHHYNYHRPHTACADQPPASRVHKRVDNVMTSYT' A
#
# COMPACT_ATOMS: atom_id res chain seq x y z
N ASN A 1 -5.74 16.61 3.72
CA ASN A 1 -4.74 15.52 3.65
C ASN A 1 -5.29 14.11 3.94
N GLY A 2 -6.60 13.93 4.23
CA GLY A 2 -7.14 12.69 4.79
C GLY A 2 -6.94 11.37 4.02
N LYS A 3 -6.74 11.40 2.70
CA LYS A 3 -6.45 10.17 1.92
C LYS A 3 -5.06 9.61 2.21
N VAL A 4 -4.05 10.50 2.28
CA VAL A 4 -2.66 10.13 2.60
C VAL A 4 -2.59 9.65 4.05
N GLU A 5 -3.26 10.36 4.96
CA GLU A 5 -3.31 9.99 6.38
C GLU A 5 -3.95 8.62 6.60
N ARG A 6 -5.06 8.31 5.89
CA ARG A 6 -5.69 6.98 5.93
C ARG A 6 -4.79 5.90 5.36
N TYR A 7 -4.12 6.16 4.24
CA TYR A 7 -3.17 5.22 3.64
C TYR A 7 -2.05 4.85 4.62
N GLN A 8 -1.40 5.85 5.22
CA GLN A 8 -0.28 5.64 6.14
C GLN A 8 -0.74 4.90 7.42
N ARG A 9 -1.92 5.24 7.94
CA ARG A 9 -2.51 4.56 9.09
C ARG A 9 -2.77 3.08 8.80
N LEU A 10 -3.41 2.77 7.67
CA LEU A 10 -3.71 1.38 7.30
C LEU A 10 -2.43 0.58 7.01
N LEU A 11 -1.42 1.17 6.36
CA LEU A 11 -0.13 0.53 6.17
C LEU A 11 0.51 0.15 7.51
N ALA A 12 0.47 1.08 8.48
CA ALA A 12 1.03 0.85 9.80
C ALA A 12 0.27 -0.26 10.54
N GLU A 13 -1.06 -0.16 10.63
CA GLU A 13 -1.91 -1.09 11.38
C GLU A 13 -1.92 -2.50 10.77
N GLU A 14 -2.08 -2.62 9.45
CA GLU A 14 -2.32 -3.90 8.78
C GLU A 14 -1.03 -4.60 8.33
N CYS A 15 0.08 -3.89 8.23
CA CYS A 15 1.34 -4.46 7.73
C CYS A 15 2.51 -4.27 8.69
N LEU A 16 2.80 -3.05 9.12
CA LEU A 16 4.02 -2.78 9.91
C LEU A 16 3.91 -3.30 11.34
N TYR A 17 2.74 -3.14 11.96
CA TYR A 17 2.49 -3.53 13.36
C TYR A 17 1.69 -4.82 13.50
N ALA A 18 1.17 -5.37 12.40
CA ALA A 18 0.42 -6.63 12.42
C ALA A 18 1.30 -7.84 12.79
N ARG A 19 2.62 -7.77 12.61
CA ARG A 19 3.56 -8.85 12.95
C ARG A 19 4.98 -8.34 13.18
N VAL A 20 5.76 -9.13 13.90
CA VAL A 20 7.22 -8.93 14.04
C VAL A 20 7.92 -9.47 12.80
N TYR A 21 8.96 -8.77 12.35
CA TYR A 21 9.79 -9.17 11.20
C TYR A 21 11.18 -9.55 11.67
N GLU A 22 11.67 -10.70 11.20
CA GLU A 22 13.00 -11.22 11.52
C GLU A 22 14.13 -10.45 10.82
N SER A 23 13.82 -9.73 9.73
CA SER A 23 14.77 -8.90 9.00
C SER A 23 14.09 -7.74 8.30
N GLU A 24 14.88 -6.71 7.96
CA GLU A 24 14.39 -5.60 7.15
C GLU A 24 13.95 -6.08 5.75
N GLN A 25 14.64 -7.07 5.18
CA GLN A 25 14.30 -7.66 3.88
C GLN A 25 12.90 -8.28 3.91
N ALA A 26 12.57 -9.03 4.98
CA ALA A 26 11.25 -9.61 5.18
C ALA A 26 10.17 -8.52 5.32
N ARG A 27 10.48 -7.43 6.04
CA ARG A 27 9.59 -6.27 6.17
C ARG A 27 9.35 -5.58 4.82
N ARG A 28 10.40 -5.35 4.03
CA ARG A 28 10.28 -4.74 2.68
C ARG A 28 9.38 -5.58 1.76
N LYS A 29 9.58 -6.90 1.73
CA LYS A 29 8.75 -7.81 0.93
C LYS A 29 7.28 -7.79 1.37
N ALA A 30 7.04 -7.69 2.67
CA ALA A 30 5.68 -7.56 3.21
C ALA A 30 5.01 -6.25 2.77
N ILE A 31 5.75 -5.14 2.82
CA ILE A 31 5.27 -3.84 2.36
C ILE A 31 4.91 -3.89 0.87
N GLU A 32 5.76 -4.49 0.04
CA GLU A 32 5.51 -4.64 -1.40
C GLU A 32 4.22 -5.41 -1.69
N VAL A 33 4.01 -6.55 -1.01
CA VAL A 33 2.79 -7.33 -1.13
C VAL A 33 1.57 -6.53 -0.67
N TRP A 34 1.67 -5.83 0.45
CA TRP A 34 0.57 -5.01 0.98
C TRP A 34 0.23 -3.85 0.02
N VAL A 35 1.22 -3.16 -0.54
CA VAL A 35 1.02 -2.07 -1.52
C VAL A 35 0.30 -2.61 -2.76
N HIS A 36 0.74 -3.76 -3.29
CA HIS A 36 0.09 -4.37 -4.45
C HIS A 36 -1.38 -4.73 -4.13
N HIS A 37 -1.63 -5.33 -2.96
CA HIS A 37 -2.98 -5.66 -2.53
C HIS A 37 -3.85 -4.40 -2.37
N TYR A 38 -3.37 -3.39 -1.67
CA TYR A 38 -4.10 -2.15 -1.43
C TYR A 38 -4.50 -1.43 -2.74
N ASN A 39 -3.57 -1.39 -3.70
CA ASN A 39 -3.75 -0.65 -4.95
C ASN A 39 -4.54 -1.42 -6.01
N TYR A 40 -4.43 -2.75 -6.08
CA TYR A 40 -4.97 -3.53 -7.20
C TYR A 40 -6.04 -4.56 -6.81
N HIS A 41 -6.22 -4.87 -5.53
CA HIS A 41 -7.15 -5.93 -5.11
C HIS A 41 -8.13 -5.50 -4.02
N ARG A 42 -7.76 -4.56 -3.15
CA ARG A 42 -8.61 -4.13 -2.05
C ARG A 42 -9.82 -3.35 -2.59
N PRO A 43 -11.07 -3.75 -2.29
CA PRO A 43 -12.24 -2.95 -2.64
C PRO A 43 -12.30 -1.70 -1.76
N HIS A 44 -12.59 -0.55 -2.38
CA HIS A 44 -12.83 0.70 -1.64
C HIS A 44 -14.24 1.17 -1.92
N THR A 45 -15.05 1.37 -0.89
CA THR A 45 -16.43 1.87 -1.01
C THR A 45 -16.48 3.26 -1.67
N ALA A 46 -15.51 4.12 -1.36
CA ALA A 46 -15.32 5.41 -2.03
C ALA A 46 -15.01 5.27 -3.54
N CYS A 47 -14.66 4.06 -3.98
CA CYS A 47 -14.39 3.64 -5.34
C CYS A 47 -15.45 2.72 -5.95
N ALA A 48 -16.71 2.74 -5.48
CA ALA A 48 -17.74 1.81 -5.95
C ALA A 48 -17.26 0.34 -5.85
N ASP A 49 -16.58 0.04 -4.74
CA ASP A 49 -15.98 -1.26 -4.42
C ASP A 49 -14.89 -1.73 -5.39
N GLN A 50 -14.37 -0.81 -6.21
CA GLN A 50 -13.21 -1.05 -7.06
C GLN A 50 -11.90 -0.70 -6.34
N PRO A 51 -10.78 -1.34 -6.71
CA PRO A 51 -9.48 -0.97 -6.20
C PRO A 51 -9.06 0.43 -6.70
N PRO A 52 -8.14 1.12 -6.00
CA PRO A 52 -7.70 2.46 -6.37
C PRO A 52 -7.11 2.52 -7.78
N ALA A 53 -6.43 1.46 -8.22
CA ALA A 53 -5.87 1.34 -9.57
C ALA A 53 -6.94 1.42 -10.68
N SER A 54 -8.19 1.01 -10.42
CA SER A 54 -9.28 1.09 -11.42
C SER A 54 -9.62 2.53 -11.82
N ARG A 55 -9.19 3.53 -11.06
CA ARG A 55 -9.43 4.96 -11.34
C ARG A 55 -8.26 5.68 -12.00
N VAL A 56 -7.12 5.02 -12.18
CA VAL A 56 -5.93 5.60 -12.85
C VAL A 56 -5.75 4.99 -14.23
N HIS A 57 -5.62 5.85 -15.24
CA HIS A 57 -5.46 5.45 -16.65
C HIS A 57 -4.03 4.94 -16.97
N LYS A 58 -3.08 5.15 -16.06
CA LYS A 58 -1.69 4.70 -16.13
C LYS A 58 -1.37 3.85 -14.89
N ARG A 59 -0.71 2.70 -15.08
CA ARG A 59 -0.04 1.98 -13.97
C ARG A 59 1.02 2.93 -13.41
N VAL A 60 0.85 3.37 -12.17
CA VAL A 60 1.84 4.23 -11.50
C VAL A 60 2.50 3.38 -10.42
N ASP A 61 3.61 2.74 -10.78
CA ASP A 61 4.53 2.19 -9.79
C ASP A 61 5.34 3.38 -9.26
N ASN A 62 4.86 4.05 -8.21
CA ASN A 62 5.53 5.21 -7.61
C ASN A 62 6.75 4.79 -6.75
N VAL A 63 7.47 3.75 -7.16
CA VAL A 63 8.74 3.37 -6.55
C VAL A 63 9.81 4.30 -7.12
N MET A 64 9.83 5.55 -6.66
CA MET A 64 11.06 6.32 -6.69
C MET A 64 11.96 5.77 -5.59
N THR A 65 12.86 4.86 -5.97
CA THR A 65 14.06 4.56 -5.19
C THR A 65 14.95 5.80 -5.22
N SER A 66 14.71 6.71 -4.29
CA SER A 66 15.60 7.85 -4.02
C SER A 66 16.35 7.57 -2.73
N TYR A 67 17.44 6.82 -2.83
CA TYR A 67 18.54 6.90 -1.87
C TYR A 67 19.77 7.32 -2.67
N THR A 68 20.21 8.56 -2.47
CA THR A 68 21.60 8.99 -2.70
C THR A 68 22.34 8.82 -1.38
#